data_AF-A0A1V6RZA7-F1
#
_entry.id   AF-A0A1V6RZA7-F1
#
_cell.length_a   1.000
_cell.length_b   1.000
_cell.length_c   1.000
_cell.angle_alpha   90.00
_cell.angle_beta   90.00
_cell.angle_gamma   90.00
#
_symmetry.space_group_name_H-M   'P 1'
#
loop_
_entity.id
_entity.type
_entity.pdbx_description
1 polymer ?
#
loop_
_entity_poly.entity_id
_entity_poly.type
_entity_poly.pdbx_seq_one_letter_code
_entity_poly.pdbx_strand_id
1 'polypeptide(L)'
;MAELCIGLVLLNDSDYDSSDEYAREDEKERIENDKPRIGTGRVIPTKFIPPNPGRDTPQRLFAPGISAKDIPPPYEFIRRDGNRTQFLVYTDGACLSNGQPRPRAGCSFIFRPSSSEVRGNISFPSELEGPSGQQYAQTSNRAGLRAVLAALRFRW
;
A
#
# COMPACT_ATOMS: atom_id res chain seq x y z
N MET A 1 -15.47 17.71 -1.63
CA MET A 1 -15.09 16.87 -0.47
C MET A 1 -14.67 15.53 -1.02
N ALA A 2 -13.44 15.08 -0.74
CA ALA A 2 -12.99 13.74 -1.10
C ALA A 2 -13.49 12.78 -0.01
N GLU A 3 -14.29 11.79 -0.38
CA GLU A 3 -14.66 10.71 0.52
C GLU A 3 -13.45 9.79 0.71
N LEU A 4 -13.03 9.66 1.96
CA LEU A 4 -11.94 8.78 2.38
C LEU A 4 -12.43 7.32 2.30
N CYS A 5 -12.15 6.61 1.21
CA CYS A 5 -12.45 5.18 1.11
C CYS A 5 -11.41 4.38 1.92
N ILE A 6 -11.77 3.96 3.13
CA ILE A 6 -10.91 3.16 4.01
C ILE A 6 -10.85 1.72 3.48
N GLY A 7 -9.76 1.36 2.79
CA GLY A 7 -9.41 -0.02 2.50
C GLY A 7 -8.49 -0.57 3.59
N LEU A 8 -8.93 -1.58 4.36
CA LEU A 8 -8.03 -2.35 5.24
C LEU A 8 -7.38 -3.46 4.41
N VAL A 9 -6.05 -3.51 4.43
CA VAL A 9 -5.28 -4.63 3.85
C VAL A 9 -4.51 -5.30 4.97
N LEU A 10 -4.69 -6.62 5.12
CA LEU A 10 -3.93 -7.46 6.06
C LEU A 10 -2.89 -8.24 5.26
N LEU A 11 -1.61 -8.11 5.62
CA LEU A 11 -0.52 -8.93 5.09
C LEU A 11 0.06 -9.79 6.23
N ASN A 12 0.40 -11.05 5.92
CA ASN A 12 1.11 -11.94 6.83
C ASN A 12 2.56 -12.04 6.36
N ASP A 13 3.52 -11.73 7.22
CA ASP A 13 4.95 -11.85 6.92
C ASP A 13 5.44 -13.26 7.23
N SER A 14 5.62 -14.06 6.17
CA SER A 14 6.52 -15.20 6.17
C SER A 14 7.14 -15.30 4.79
N ASP A 15 8.42 -14.93 4.69
CA ASP A 15 9.49 -15.64 3.96
C ASP A 15 10.61 -14.64 3.61
N TYR A 16 11.71 -14.73 4.37
CA TYR A 16 12.97 -14.00 4.17
C TYR A 16 14.07 -15.05 4.10
N ASP A 17 14.79 -15.15 2.98
CA ASP A 17 15.99 -15.97 2.87
C ASP A 17 17.11 -15.16 2.18
N SER A 18 18.31 -15.34 2.70
CA SER A 18 19.52 -14.53 2.54
C SER A 18 20.52 -15.23 1.63
N SER A 19 21.23 -14.48 0.78
CA SER A 19 22.71 -14.50 0.58
C SER A 19 23.12 -13.97 -0.80
N ASP A 20 24.17 -13.14 -0.79
CA ASP A 20 24.81 -12.47 -1.94
C ASP A 20 25.84 -13.37 -2.69
N GLU A 21 26.07 -13.08 -3.99
CA GLU A 21 27.38 -12.78 -4.65
C GLU A 21 27.53 -13.36 -6.10
N TYR A 22 27.55 -12.49 -7.14
CA TYR A 22 28.57 -12.39 -8.23
C TYR A 22 28.12 -11.56 -9.49
N ALA A 23 28.00 -10.23 -9.34
CA ALA A 23 28.43 -9.10 -10.20
C ALA A 23 28.33 -9.07 -11.76
N ARG A 24 27.89 -10.12 -12.48
CA ARG A 24 27.56 -10.05 -13.92
C ARG A 24 26.17 -10.59 -14.26
N GLU A 25 25.53 -11.20 -13.28
CA GLU A 25 24.12 -11.58 -13.31
C GLU A 25 23.24 -10.42 -12.80
N ASP A 26 23.79 -9.53 -11.99
CA ASP A 26 23.16 -8.35 -11.38
C ASP A 26 22.43 -7.43 -12.36
N GLU A 27 22.93 -7.22 -13.58
CA GLU A 27 22.27 -6.36 -14.56
C GLU A 27 21.04 -7.05 -15.16
N LYS A 28 21.15 -8.35 -15.45
CA LYS A 28 20.04 -9.18 -15.93
C LYS A 28 19.00 -9.39 -14.83
N GLU A 29 19.45 -9.61 -13.60
CA GLU A 29 18.61 -9.78 -12.43
C GLU A 29 17.98 -8.46 -11.99
N ARG A 30 18.65 -7.31 -12.12
CA ARG A 30 18.02 -5.99 -12.02
C ARG A 30 16.95 -5.81 -13.07
N ILE A 31 17.25 -6.10 -14.33
CA ILE A 31 16.27 -5.98 -15.42
C ILE A 31 15.09 -6.94 -15.20
N GLU A 32 15.30 -8.12 -14.63
CA GLU A 32 14.25 -9.08 -14.31
C GLU A 32 13.46 -8.72 -13.05
N ASN A 33 14.09 -8.15 -12.02
CA ASN A 33 13.45 -7.62 -10.82
C ASN A 33 12.72 -6.29 -11.07
N ASP A 34 13.18 -5.48 -12.05
CA ASP A 34 12.49 -4.28 -12.53
C ASP A 34 11.33 -4.59 -13.49
N LYS A 35 11.18 -5.85 -13.94
CA LYS A 35 9.98 -6.22 -14.70
C LYS A 35 8.77 -6.05 -13.77
N PRO A 36 7.73 -5.32 -14.21
CA PRO A 36 6.53 -5.17 -13.42
C PRO A 36 5.95 -6.54 -13.06
N ARG A 37 5.97 -6.91 -11.77
CA ARG A 37 5.37 -8.17 -11.30
C ARG A 37 3.87 -8.11 -11.53
N ILE A 38 3.38 -8.80 -12.56
CA ILE A 38 1.95 -8.91 -12.87
C ILE A 38 1.33 -9.80 -11.79
N GLY A 39 0.32 -9.28 -11.10
CA GLY A 39 -0.41 -10.07 -10.10
C GLY A 39 -1.07 -11.29 -10.77
N THR A 40 -0.88 -12.47 -10.18
CA THR A 40 -1.43 -13.72 -10.72
C THR A 40 -2.94 -13.87 -10.49
N GLY A 41 -3.54 -12.98 -9.69
CA GLY A 41 -4.94 -13.06 -9.26
C GLY A 41 -5.25 -14.21 -8.28
N ARG A 42 -4.24 -14.96 -7.82
CA ARG A 42 -4.42 -16.14 -6.95
C ARG A 42 -4.77 -15.80 -5.50
N VAL A 43 -4.39 -14.61 -5.03
CA VAL A 43 -4.76 -14.11 -3.71
C VAL A 43 -5.83 -13.05 -3.90
N ILE A 44 -7.05 -13.34 -3.48
CA ILE A 44 -8.18 -12.42 -3.56
C ILE A 44 -8.35 -11.79 -2.17
N PRO A 45 -8.27 -10.45 -2.03
CA PRO A 45 -8.51 -9.78 -0.76
C PRO A 45 -9.90 -10.10 -0.22
N THR A 46 -9.97 -10.47 1.05
CA THR A 46 -11.25 -10.67 1.75
C THR A 46 -11.64 -9.42 2.54
N LYS A 47 -12.94 -9.13 2.59
CA LYS A 47 -13.45 -8.06 3.45
C LYS A 47 -13.14 -8.38 4.90
N PHE A 48 -12.51 -7.44 5.61
CA PHE A 48 -12.30 -7.56 7.04
C PHE A 48 -13.61 -7.48 7.81
N ILE A 49 -13.82 -8.42 8.73
CA ILE A 49 -14.94 -8.46 9.66
C ILE A 49 -14.39 -8.11 11.05
N PRO A 50 -14.76 -6.97 11.66
CA PRO A 50 -14.29 -6.64 13.00
C PRO A 50 -14.92 -7.59 14.05
N PRO A 51 -14.24 -7.84 15.18
CA PRO A 51 -14.76 -8.72 16.24
C PRO A 51 -16.14 -8.29 16.76
N ASN A 52 -16.38 -6.98 16.93
CA ASN A 52 -17.67 -6.43 17.33
C ASN A 52 -18.21 -5.49 16.24
N PRO A 53 -18.97 -6.01 15.26
CA PRO A 53 -19.59 -5.20 14.21
C PRO A 53 -20.44 -4.06 14.79
N GLY A 54 -20.27 -2.85 14.25
CA GLY A 54 -21.01 -1.65 14.67
C GLY A 54 -20.44 -0.91 15.89
N ARG A 55 -19.52 -1.51 16.65
CA ARG A 55 -18.81 -0.84 17.76
C ARG A 55 -17.33 -0.64 17.49
N ASP A 56 -16.71 -1.64 16.86
CA ASP A 56 -15.29 -1.56 16.55
C ASP A 56 -15.06 -0.73 15.28
N THR A 57 -14.15 0.24 15.40
CA THR A 57 -13.63 1.03 14.28
C THR A 57 -12.19 0.61 13.99
N PRO A 58 -11.69 0.83 12.76
CA PRO A 58 -10.28 0.59 12.45
C PRO A 58 -9.33 1.25 13.44
N GLN A 59 -9.55 2.51 13.83
CA GLN A 59 -8.71 3.24 14.78
C GLN A 59 -8.73 2.67 16.21
N ARG A 60 -9.82 2.00 16.59
CA ARG A 60 -9.94 1.33 17.89
C ARG A 60 -9.18 0.01 17.90
N LEU A 61 -9.24 -0.74 16.80
CA LEU A 61 -8.59 -2.04 16.66
C LEU A 61 -7.09 -1.93 16.34
N PHE A 62 -6.71 -0.91 15.57
CA PHE A 62 -5.36 -0.66 15.10
C PHE A 62 -4.88 0.69 15.63
N ALA A 63 -3.82 0.68 16.42
CA ALA A 63 -3.28 1.87 17.05
C ALA A 63 -1.80 2.02 16.75
N PRO A 64 -1.30 3.27 16.81
CA PRO A 64 0.14 3.52 16.80
C PRO A 64 0.87 2.63 17.80
N GLY A 65 1.87 1.89 17.34
CA GLY A 65 2.65 0.99 18.15
C GLY A 65 3.89 0.49 17.43
N ILE A 66 4.77 -0.14 18.19
CA ILE A 66 6.05 -0.65 17.72
C ILE A 66 5.90 -2.14 17.40
N SER A 67 6.16 -2.54 16.15
CA SER A 67 6.29 -3.95 15.80
C SER A 67 7.63 -4.46 16.32
N ALA A 68 7.62 -5.44 17.22
CA ALA A 68 8.84 -5.98 17.84
C ALA A 68 9.63 -6.92 16.91
N LYS A 69 9.16 -7.15 15.67
CA LYS A 69 9.72 -8.15 14.77
C LYS A 69 10.84 -7.63 13.86
N ASP A 70 10.86 -6.33 13.56
CA ASP A 70 11.82 -5.73 12.62
C ASP A 70 12.84 -4.83 13.34
N ILE A 71 14.00 -4.60 12.71
CA ILE A 71 15.10 -3.80 13.29
C ILE A 71 15.57 -2.77 12.24
N PRO A 72 15.50 -1.44 12.54
CA PRO A 72 14.87 -0.84 13.71
C PRO A 72 13.35 -1.04 13.69
N PRO A 73 12.68 -1.14 14.85
CA PRO A 73 11.30 -1.55 14.88
C PRO A 73 10.38 -0.44 14.36
N PRO A 74 9.55 -0.72 13.34
CA PRO A 74 8.74 0.29 12.70
C PRO A 74 7.60 0.71 13.63
N TYR A 75 7.32 2.01 13.61
CA TYR A 75 6.18 2.59 14.31
C TYR A 75 5.01 2.67 13.34
N GLU A 76 3.94 1.90 13.58
CA GLU A 76 2.85 1.64 12.62
C GLU A 76 1.49 1.55 13.30
N PHE A 77 0.42 1.43 12.53
CA PHE A 77 -0.92 1.15 13.05
C PHE A 77 -1.13 -0.35 13.26
N ILE A 78 -0.60 -0.90 14.36
CA ILE A 78 -0.65 -2.33 14.67
C ILE A 78 -1.91 -2.71 15.46
N ARG A 79 -2.33 -3.96 15.32
CA ARG A 79 -3.47 -4.53 16.05
C ARG A 79 -3.23 -4.58 17.58
N ARG A 80 -4.24 -4.19 18.36
CA ARG A 80 -4.14 -4.09 19.83
C ARG A 80 -4.23 -5.42 20.60
N ASP A 81 -4.89 -6.44 20.06
CA ASP A 81 -5.24 -7.67 20.79
C ASP A 81 -4.10 -8.72 20.87
N GLY A 82 -2.85 -8.27 20.74
CA GLY A 82 -1.67 -9.12 20.80
C GLY A 82 -1.32 -9.80 19.47
N ASN A 83 -2.21 -9.82 18.48
CA ASN A 83 -1.88 -10.30 17.14
C ASN A 83 -1.08 -9.23 16.35
N ARG A 84 0.23 -9.15 16.59
CA ARG A 84 1.11 -8.18 15.94
C ARG A 84 1.45 -8.47 14.47
N THR A 85 0.80 -9.44 13.82
CA THR A 85 0.97 -9.66 12.37
C THR A 85 -0.02 -8.88 11.52
N GLN A 86 -0.88 -8.08 12.14
CA GLN A 86 -1.87 -7.28 11.44
C GLN A 86 -1.61 -5.79 11.67
N PHE A 87 -1.61 -5.04 10.58
CA PHE A 87 -1.48 -3.59 10.57
C PHE A 87 -2.53 -2.95 9.65
N LEU A 88 -2.70 -1.64 9.78
CA LEU A 88 -3.65 -0.84 9.03
C LEU A 88 -2.92 0.17 8.15
N VAL A 89 -3.20 0.12 6.84
CA VAL A 89 -2.81 1.14 5.87
C VAL A 89 -4.07 1.82 5.36
N TYR A 90 -4.07 3.15 5.29
CA TYR A 90 -5.12 3.92 4.62
C TYR A 90 -4.68 4.21 3.19
N THR A 91 -5.58 4.03 2.23
CA THR A 91 -5.29 4.28 0.81
C THR A 91 -6.37 5.18 0.24
N ASP A 92 -6.01 6.14 -0.60
CA ASP A 92 -6.99 6.95 -1.30
C ASP A 92 -6.48 7.43 -2.66
N GLY A 93 -7.40 7.73 -3.57
CA GLY A 93 -7.12 8.24 -4.89
C GLY A 93 -8.14 9.28 -5.33
N ALA A 94 -7.66 10.39 -5.87
CA ALA A 94 -8.50 11.49 -6.31
C ALA A 94 -8.19 11.85 -7.77
N CYS A 95 -9.18 12.39 -8.46
CA CYS A 95 -9.03 12.90 -9.82
C CYS A 95 -9.73 14.24 -9.96
N LEU A 96 -8.95 15.29 -10.24
CA LEU A 96 -9.48 16.59 -10.65
C LEU A 96 -10.04 16.45 -12.07
N SER A 97 -11.21 17.04 -12.30
CA SER A 97 -11.91 16.94 -13.60
C SER A 97 -12.19 15.49 -14.01
N ASN A 98 -12.52 14.61 -13.05
CA ASN A 98 -12.84 13.21 -13.32
C ASN A 98 -13.98 13.09 -14.35
N GLY A 99 -13.74 12.36 -15.44
CA GLY A 99 -14.69 12.22 -16.56
C GLY A 99 -14.85 13.47 -17.43
N GLN A 100 -14.05 14.51 -17.21
CA GLN A 100 -14.05 15.77 -17.96
C GLN A 100 -12.72 15.96 -18.70
N PRO A 101 -12.61 16.94 -19.63
CA PRO A 101 -11.36 17.23 -20.31
C PRO A 101 -10.22 17.61 -19.36
N ARG A 102 -9.00 17.18 -19.70
CA ARG A 102 -7.75 17.39 -18.93
C ARG A 102 -7.84 16.90 -17.47
N PRO A 103 -8.22 15.62 -17.24
CA PRO A 103 -8.25 15.06 -15.90
C PRO A 103 -6.84 14.94 -15.31
N ARG A 104 -6.71 15.14 -14.00
CA ARG A 104 -5.44 14.98 -13.26
C ARG A 104 -5.68 14.12 -12.04
N ALA A 105 -5.19 12.88 -12.06
CA ALA A 105 -5.37 11.96 -10.95
C ALA A 105 -4.07 11.80 -10.14
N GLY A 106 -4.24 11.51 -8.86
CA GLY A 106 -3.18 11.28 -7.90
C GLY A 106 -3.65 10.35 -6.81
N CYS A 107 -2.73 9.67 -6.18
CA CYS A 107 -3.05 8.67 -5.17
C CYS A 107 -2.06 8.74 -4.02
N SER A 108 -2.49 8.25 -2.86
CA SER A 108 -1.72 8.30 -1.63
C SER A 108 -2.06 7.11 -0.74
N PHE A 109 -1.11 6.73 0.11
CA PHE A 109 -1.36 5.86 1.23
C PHE A 109 -0.65 6.33 2.50
N ILE A 110 -1.25 6.01 3.64
CA ILE A 110 -0.74 6.32 4.98
C ILE A 110 -0.57 5.00 5.72
N PHE A 111 0.65 4.72 6.17
CA PHE A 111 1.03 3.44 6.75
C PHE A 111 1.46 3.55 8.21
N ARG A 112 1.78 4.77 8.64
CA ARG A 112 2.10 5.06 10.03
C ARG A 112 1.73 6.48 10.41
N PRO A 113 1.73 6.81 11.70
CA PRO A 113 1.65 8.19 12.14
C PRO A 113 2.79 9.02 11.55
N SER A 114 2.45 10.23 11.11
CA SER A 114 3.44 11.25 10.78
C SER A 114 3.91 11.97 12.05
N SER A 115 5.18 12.31 12.11
CA SER A 115 5.75 13.24 13.10
C SER A 115 6.31 14.47 12.38
N SER A 116 6.87 15.43 13.13
CA SER A 116 7.62 16.56 12.57
C SER A 116 8.82 16.15 11.73
N GLU A 117 9.40 14.99 12.03
CA GLU A 117 10.64 14.50 11.42
C GLU A 117 10.38 13.47 10.33
N VAL A 118 9.29 12.71 10.44
CA VAL A 118 9.07 11.56 9.56
C VAL A 118 7.64 11.55 9.02
N ARG A 119 7.49 11.60 7.69
CA ARG A 119 6.20 11.46 7.01
C ARG A 119 5.75 10.01 7.00
N GLY A 120 4.53 9.73 7.45
CA GLY A 120 3.92 8.40 7.46
C GLY A 120 3.08 8.09 6.22
N ASN A 121 3.28 8.84 5.14
CA ASN A 121 2.51 8.73 3.91
C ASN A 121 3.38 8.83 2.67
N ILE A 122 2.91 8.24 1.57
CA ILE A 122 3.49 8.37 0.24
C ILE A 122 2.38 8.82 -0.70
N SER A 123 2.64 9.90 -1.45
CA SER A 123 1.70 10.49 -2.41
C SER A 123 2.39 10.69 -3.75
N PHE A 124 1.73 10.35 -4.85
CA PHE A 124 2.29 10.52 -6.19
C PHE A 124 1.19 10.66 -7.26
N PRO A 125 1.48 11.32 -8.40
CA PRO A 125 0.55 11.41 -9.51
C PRO A 125 0.29 10.04 -10.14
N SER A 126 -0.91 9.82 -10.69
CA SER A 126 -1.20 8.59 -11.41
C SER A 126 -0.44 8.54 -12.74
N GLU A 127 0.24 7.43 -13.01
CA GLU A 127 1.00 7.21 -14.25
C GLU A 127 0.10 7.37 -15.48
N LEU A 128 0.63 7.91 -16.58
CA LEU A 128 -0.10 7.99 -17.86
C LEU A 128 -0.17 6.62 -18.55
N GLU A 129 0.91 5.86 -18.44
CA GLU A 129 1.06 4.54 -19.05
C GLU A 129 1.05 3.45 -17.98
N GLY A 130 0.43 2.32 -18.29
CA GLY A 130 0.50 1.14 -17.46
C GLY A 130 1.79 0.34 -17.71
N PRO A 131 1.99 -0.75 -16.98
CA PRO A 131 3.15 -1.64 -17.13
C PRO A 131 3.40 -2.17 -18.55
N SER A 132 2.38 -2.20 -19.41
CA SER A 132 2.48 -2.63 -20.81
C SER A 132 2.82 -1.50 -21.78
N GLY A 133 3.07 -0.27 -21.29
CA GLY A 133 3.23 0.93 -22.13
C GLY A 133 1.93 1.49 -22.70
N GLN A 134 0.79 0.83 -22.44
CA GLN A 134 -0.51 1.33 -22.88
C GLN A 134 -0.94 2.54 -22.06
N GLN A 135 -1.44 3.57 -22.74
CA GLN A 135 -2.01 4.76 -22.09
C GLN A 135 -3.39 4.47 -21.49
N TYR A 136 -3.62 5.00 -20.29
CA TYR A 136 -4.89 4.87 -19.59
C TYR A 136 -5.42 6.24 -19.16
N ALA A 137 -6.74 6.38 -19.22
CA ALA A 137 -7.41 7.59 -18.74
C ALA A 137 -7.14 7.82 -17.24
N GLN A 138 -6.94 9.08 -16.87
CA GLN A 138 -6.84 9.51 -15.48
C GLN A 138 -8.26 9.54 -14.90
N THR A 139 -8.54 8.66 -13.93
CA THR A 139 -9.84 8.56 -13.25
C THR A 139 -9.66 8.35 -11.76
N SER A 140 -10.68 8.67 -10.96
CA SER A 140 -10.68 8.42 -9.52
C SER A 140 -10.54 6.93 -9.19
N ASN A 141 -11.28 6.07 -9.90
CA ASN A 141 -11.24 4.62 -9.69
C ASN A 141 -9.84 4.04 -9.92
N ARG A 142 -9.18 4.46 -11.00
CA ARG A 142 -7.80 4.04 -11.28
C ARG A 142 -6.83 4.54 -10.22
N ALA A 143 -6.98 5.78 -9.76
CA ALA A 143 -6.15 6.33 -8.70
C ALA A 143 -6.31 5.57 -7.37
N GLY A 144 -7.55 5.23 -6.99
CA GLY A 144 -7.83 4.47 -5.77
C GLY A 144 -7.18 3.08 -5.81
N LEU A 145 -7.35 2.35 -6.91
CA LEU A 145 -6.70 1.05 -7.11
C LEU A 145 -5.16 1.17 -7.14
N ARG A 146 -4.63 2.25 -7.73
CA ARG A 146 -3.18 2.50 -7.76
C ARG A 146 -2.60 2.76 -6.36
N ALA A 147 -3.35 3.42 -5.47
CA ALA A 147 -2.95 3.58 -4.06
C ALA A 147 -2.84 2.21 -3.36
N VAL A 148 -3.84 1.34 -3.53
CA VAL A 148 -3.83 -0.02 -2.95
C VAL A 148 -2.63 -0.82 -3.46
N LEU A 149 -2.39 -0.80 -4.77
CA LEU A 149 -1.22 -1.48 -5.36
C LEU A 149 0.11 -0.90 -4.86
N ALA A 150 0.19 0.42 -4.65
CA ALA A 150 1.38 1.06 -4.10
C ALA A 150 1.65 0.60 -2.67
N ALA A 151 0.61 0.64 -1.81
CA ALA A 151 0.69 0.19 -0.43
C ALA A 151 1.12 -1.29 -0.34
N LEU A 152 0.53 -2.16 -1.16
CA LEU A 152 0.84 -3.59 -1.20
C LEU A 152 2.27 -3.92 -1.66
N ARG A 153 2.85 -3.08 -2.52
CA ARG A 153 4.21 -3.26 -3.03
C ARG A 153 5.25 -2.51 -2.22
N PHE A 154 4.82 -1.67 -1.29
CA PHE A 154 5.74 -0.93 -0.45
C PHE A 154 6.37 -1.90 0.55
N ARG A 155 7.70 -1.93 0.56
CA ARG A 155 8.48 -2.65 1.56
C ARG A 155 8.83 -1.66 2.67
N TRP A 156 8.42 -2.00 3.89
CA TRP A 156 8.55 -1.17 5.10
C TRP A 156 9.99 -1.16 5.63
#